data_AF-A0A3R7NG55-F1
#
_entry.id   AF-A0A3R7NG55-F1
#
_cell.length_a   1.000
_cell.length_b   1.000
_cell.length_c   1.000
_cell.angle_alpha   90.00
_cell.angle_beta   90.00
_cell.angle_gamma   90.00
#
_symmetry.space_group_name_H-M   'P 1'
#
loop_
_entity.id
_entity.type
_entity.pdbx_description
1 polymer ?
#
loop_
_entity_poly.entity_id
_entity_poly.type
_entity_poly.pdbx_seq_one_letter_code
_entity_poly.pdbx_strand_id
1 'polypeptide(L)'
;MKRMRTSEPNAADTPLLNQQDFVDMNRGVYAHTQYDYDIDVIPELVELTKQNPSLRDGALSSSLEEYAEAKCFFHYLDTRCLLPRQDVPILKKNEYLGGVIDFTGELMRLAVVKATSRDVQEVERCKAMVEAISGELIQFDFRNGPMRRKFDSIKYNLRKLENTLYELSLVTNSGLALQAHSVQEAPAASTHTEDE
;
A
#
# COMPACT_ATOMS: atom_id res chain seq x y z
N MET A 1 52.34 -5.68 -12.31
CA MET A 1 50.92 -5.38 -12.59
C MET A 1 50.05 -6.35 -11.80
N LYS A 2 49.68 -6.00 -10.55
CA LYS A 2 48.79 -6.82 -9.69
C LYS A 2 47.37 -6.29 -9.85
N ARG A 3 46.43 -7.13 -10.30
CA ARG A 3 45.00 -6.82 -10.32
C ARG A 3 44.50 -6.66 -8.88
N MET A 4 44.11 -5.45 -8.50
CA MET A 4 43.33 -5.18 -7.28
C MET A 4 41.97 -5.87 -7.42
N ARG A 5 41.71 -6.88 -6.58
CA ARG A 5 40.37 -7.42 -6.37
C ARG A 5 39.63 -6.45 -5.47
N THR A 6 38.64 -5.76 -6.01
CA THR A 6 37.63 -5.04 -5.25
C THR A 6 36.85 -6.07 -4.44
N SER A 7 36.90 -5.96 -3.11
CA SER A 7 36.07 -6.74 -2.19
C SER A 7 34.61 -6.32 -2.36
N GLU A 8 33.78 -7.21 -2.88
CA GLU A 8 32.32 -7.06 -2.81
C GLU A 8 31.89 -7.04 -1.33
N PRO A 9 30.96 -6.15 -0.93
CA PRO A 9 30.44 -6.15 0.43
C PRO A 9 29.65 -7.44 0.70
N ASN A 10 29.97 -8.09 1.81
CA ASN A 10 29.35 -9.31 2.30
C ASN A 10 27.85 -9.06 2.56
N ALA A 11 26.97 -9.87 1.94
CA ALA A 11 25.52 -9.73 2.00
C ALA A 11 24.89 -10.01 3.40
N ALA A 12 25.72 -10.31 4.41
CA ALA A 12 25.30 -10.66 5.76
C ALA A 12 25.00 -9.45 6.67
N ASP A 13 25.41 -8.24 6.30
CA ASP A 13 25.24 -7.02 7.12
C ASP A 13 24.01 -6.18 6.71
N THR A 14 23.09 -6.73 5.92
CA THR A 14 21.84 -6.03 5.59
C THR A 14 20.92 -6.09 6.83
N PRO A 15 20.59 -4.96 7.48
CA PRO A 15 19.72 -4.98 8.65
C PRO A 15 18.38 -5.59 8.24
N LEU A 16 17.87 -6.57 9.00
CA LEU A 16 16.49 -7.04 8.83
C LEU A 16 15.58 -5.83 9.03
N LEU A 17 15.00 -5.36 7.94
CA LEU A 17 14.11 -4.19 7.86
C LEU A 17 13.06 -4.30 8.98
N ASN A 18 13.12 -3.41 9.98
CA ASN A 18 12.22 -3.46 11.12
C ASN A 18 10.78 -3.07 10.68
N GLN A 19 9.73 -3.34 11.47
CA GLN A 19 8.35 -3.00 11.08
C GLN A 19 8.14 -1.51 10.77
N GLN A 20 8.86 -0.63 11.48
CA GLN A 20 8.93 0.80 11.22
C GLN A 20 9.69 1.09 9.91
N ASP A 21 10.78 0.40 9.60
CA ASP A 21 11.49 0.51 8.32
C ASP A 21 10.65 0.00 7.14
N PHE A 22 9.77 -0.99 7.33
CA PHE A 22 8.82 -1.44 6.29
C PHE A 22 7.67 -0.44 6.15
N VAL A 23 7.16 0.12 7.25
CA VAL A 23 6.17 1.21 7.20
C VAL A 23 6.79 2.49 6.61
N ASP A 24 8.08 2.72 6.81
CA ASP A 24 8.87 3.83 6.27
C ASP A 24 9.36 3.54 4.85
N MET A 25 9.45 2.26 4.44
CA MET A 25 9.65 1.85 3.06
C MET A 25 8.34 1.82 2.30
N ASN A 26 7.20 1.55 2.93
CA ASN A 26 5.89 1.79 2.33
C ASN A 26 5.66 3.30 2.27
N ARG A 27 5.81 4.05 3.36
CA ARG A 27 5.86 5.52 3.29
C ARG A 27 6.92 5.96 2.31
N GLY A 28 8.06 5.30 2.11
CA GLY A 28 9.11 5.68 1.17
C GLY A 28 8.79 5.31 -0.28
N VAL A 29 8.08 4.22 -0.52
CA VAL A 29 7.49 3.84 -1.82
C VAL A 29 6.27 4.72 -2.11
N TYR A 30 5.60 5.25 -1.08
CA TYR A 30 4.46 6.18 -1.18
C TYR A 30 4.86 7.67 -1.03
N ALA A 31 6.07 8.00 -0.59
CA ALA A 31 6.63 9.35 -0.41
C ALA A 31 7.78 9.65 -1.38
N HIS A 32 8.39 8.64 -2.00
CA HIS A 32 9.38 8.83 -3.07
C HIS A 32 8.88 8.48 -4.47
N THR A 33 7.58 8.24 -4.64
CA THR A 33 7.00 8.13 -5.98
C THR A 33 5.79 9.04 -6.11
N GLN A 34 5.99 10.19 -6.75
CA GLN A 34 4.97 11.02 -7.41
C GLN A 34 3.98 11.82 -6.53
N TYR A 35 3.49 11.27 -5.41
CA TYR A 35 2.33 11.85 -4.68
C TYR A 35 2.59 13.14 -3.88
N ASP A 36 3.80 13.35 -3.38
CA ASP A 36 4.08 14.50 -2.49
C ASP A 36 4.10 15.85 -3.24
N TYR A 37 4.47 15.85 -4.53
CA TYR A 37 4.48 17.07 -5.34
C TYR A 37 3.11 17.43 -5.91
N ASP A 38 2.26 16.44 -6.21
CA ASP A 38 0.97 16.66 -6.86
C ASP A 38 -0.13 17.09 -5.86
N ILE A 39 -0.05 16.67 -4.58
CA ILE A 39 -1.07 16.99 -3.56
C ILE A 39 -1.20 18.48 -3.29
N ASP A 40 -0.08 19.22 -3.27
CA ASP A 40 -0.07 20.66 -2.94
C ASP A 40 -0.56 21.54 -4.11
N VAL A 41 -0.49 21.05 -5.35
CA VAL A 41 -0.89 21.78 -6.56
C VAL A 41 -2.37 21.59 -6.90
N ILE A 42 -2.98 20.49 -6.44
CA ILE A 42 -4.40 20.16 -6.68
C ILE A 42 -5.37 21.31 -6.32
N PRO A 43 -5.28 21.99 -5.16
CA PRO A 43 -6.15 23.12 -4.85
C PRO A 43 -6.05 24.28 -5.84
N GLU A 44 -4.84 24.56 -6.33
CA GLU A 44 -4.61 25.61 -7.33
C GLU A 44 -5.24 25.23 -8.68
N LEU A 45 -5.06 23.99 -9.14
CA LEU A 45 -5.69 23.49 -10.37
C LEU A 45 -7.21 23.52 -10.29
N VAL A 46 -7.78 23.16 -9.13
CA VAL A 46 -9.22 23.25 -8.89
C VAL A 46 -9.70 24.70 -8.99
N GLU A 47 -8.93 25.67 -8.50
CA GLU A 47 -9.28 27.09 -8.58
C GLU A 47 -9.37 27.58 -10.03
N LEU A 48 -8.44 27.15 -10.89
CA LEU A 48 -8.45 27.50 -12.32
C LEU A 48 -9.73 27.03 -13.04
N THR A 49 -10.36 25.94 -12.56
CA THR A 49 -11.62 25.45 -13.14
C THR A 49 -12.82 26.36 -12.87
N LYS A 50 -12.74 27.31 -11.91
CA LYS A 50 -13.85 28.25 -11.66
C LYS A 50 -14.12 29.14 -12.86
N GLN A 51 -13.08 29.51 -13.60
CA GLN A 51 -13.19 30.33 -14.81
C GLN A 51 -13.51 29.49 -16.05
N ASN A 52 -13.08 28.21 -16.06
CA ASN A 52 -13.31 27.28 -17.16
C ASN A 52 -13.76 25.90 -16.63
N PRO A 53 -15.07 25.72 -16.33
CA PRO A 53 -15.56 24.49 -15.69
C PRO A 53 -15.29 23.20 -16.46
N SER A 54 -15.16 23.28 -17.78
CA SER A 54 -14.82 22.14 -18.64
C SER A 54 -13.43 21.57 -18.40
N LEU A 55 -12.50 22.33 -17.79
CA LEU A 55 -11.17 21.85 -17.42
C LEU A 55 -11.18 20.86 -16.26
N ARG A 56 -12.31 20.72 -15.58
CA ARG A 56 -12.44 19.80 -14.44
C ARG A 56 -12.57 18.35 -14.85
N ASP A 57 -13.13 18.10 -16.03
CA ASP A 57 -13.34 16.74 -16.52
C ASP A 57 -12.04 16.17 -17.10
N GLY A 58 -12.02 14.86 -17.39
CA GLY A 58 -10.84 14.21 -17.96
C GLY A 58 -9.69 14.12 -16.96
N ALA A 59 -8.50 14.60 -17.34
CA ALA A 59 -7.26 14.42 -16.60
C ALA A 59 -7.36 14.94 -15.15
N LEU A 60 -7.91 16.14 -14.95
CA LEU A 60 -8.02 16.70 -13.59
C LEU A 60 -8.97 15.87 -12.72
N SER A 61 -10.10 15.39 -13.26
CA SER A 61 -11.00 14.50 -12.53
C SER A 61 -10.30 13.22 -12.09
N SER A 62 -9.45 12.63 -12.95
CA SER A 62 -8.64 11.46 -12.59
C SER A 62 -7.63 11.77 -11.49
N SER A 63 -6.90 12.89 -11.59
CA SER A 63 -5.98 13.31 -10.54
C SER A 63 -6.69 13.64 -9.21
N LEU A 64 -7.94 14.11 -9.26
CA LEU A 64 -8.75 14.35 -8.07
C LEU A 64 -9.23 13.04 -7.41
N GLU A 65 -9.45 11.97 -8.18
CA GLU A 65 -9.71 10.63 -7.66
C GLU A 65 -8.46 10.07 -6.95
N GLU A 66 -7.28 10.19 -7.57
CA GLU A 66 -5.99 9.78 -6.97
C GLU A 66 -5.68 10.58 -5.70
N TYR A 67 -5.93 11.90 -5.71
CA TYR A 67 -5.82 12.74 -4.53
C TYR A 67 -6.73 12.25 -3.40
N ALA A 68 -7.98 11.87 -3.72
CA ALA A 68 -8.94 11.37 -2.75
C ALA A 68 -8.50 10.02 -2.16
N GLU A 69 -8.00 9.11 -3.00
CA GLU A 69 -7.42 7.83 -2.61
C GLU A 69 -6.26 8.04 -1.62
N ALA A 70 -5.29 8.87 -1.98
CA ALA A 70 -4.13 9.16 -1.14
C ALA A 70 -4.55 9.76 0.21
N LYS A 71 -5.45 10.75 0.22
CA LYS A 71 -5.94 11.36 1.47
C LYS A 71 -6.68 10.34 2.35
N CYS A 72 -7.49 9.46 1.76
CA CYS A 72 -8.14 8.37 2.50
C CYS A 72 -7.13 7.39 3.08
N PHE A 73 -6.10 7.03 2.30
CA PHE A 73 -5.06 6.10 2.73
C PHE A 73 -4.23 6.66 3.88
N PHE A 74 -3.71 7.89 3.77
CA PHE A 74 -2.96 8.52 4.85
C PHE A 74 -3.80 8.67 6.13
N HIS A 75 -5.06 9.11 5.99
CA HIS A 75 -5.96 9.20 7.14
C HIS A 75 -6.21 7.82 7.78
N TYR A 76 -6.35 6.77 6.99
CA TYR A 76 -6.50 5.40 7.48
C TYR A 76 -5.28 4.91 8.24
N LEU A 77 -4.05 5.23 7.79
CA LEU A 77 -2.82 4.80 8.48
C LEU A 77 -2.78 5.32 9.93
N ASP A 78 -3.26 6.54 10.16
CA ASP A 78 -3.24 7.17 11.48
C ASP A 78 -4.46 6.80 12.34
N THR A 79 -5.66 6.80 11.73
CA THR A 79 -6.93 6.73 12.48
C THR A 79 -7.64 5.40 12.39
N ARG A 80 -7.29 4.59 11.39
CA ARG A 80 -7.97 3.35 11.00
C ARG A 80 -9.42 3.56 10.54
N CYS A 81 -9.76 4.80 10.18
CA CYS A 81 -11.05 5.20 9.67
C CYS A 81 -10.96 5.68 8.22
N LEU A 82 -12.09 5.73 7.52
CA LEU A 82 -12.21 6.37 6.22
C LEU A 82 -12.33 7.88 6.41
N LEU A 83 -11.55 8.67 5.66
CA LEU A 83 -11.59 10.13 5.72
C LEU A 83 -12.96 10.65 5.26
N PRO A 84 -13.75 11.35 6.08
CA PRO A 84 -15.04 11.87 5.67
C PRO A 84 -14.95 12.83 4.47
N ARG A 85 -15.89 12.70 3.52
CA ARG A 85 -15.97 13.57 2.34
C ARG A 85 -15.98 15.07 2.68
N GLN A 86 -16.62 15.45 3.78
CA GLN A 86 -16.71 16.84 4.23
C GLN A 86 -15.34 17.45 4.54
N ASP A 87 -14.36 16.63 4.89
CA ASP A 87 -13.00 17.06 5.23
C ASP A 87 -12.13 17.24 3.97
N VAL A 88 -12.66 16.91 2.78
CA VAL A 88 -12.06 17.14 1.47
C VAL A 88 -13.05 17.90 0.56
N PRO A 89 -13.36 19.17 0.89
CA PRO A 89 -14.43 19.93 0.23
C PRO A 89 -14.13 20.26 -1.24
N ILE A 90 -12.85 20.27 -1.63
CA ILE A 90 -12.41 20.56 -3.00
C ILE A 90 -12.89 19.54 -4.03
N LEU A 91 -13.21 18.32 -3.59
CA LEU A 91 -13.66 17.23 -4.45
C LEU A 91 -15.14 17.40 -4.83
N LYS A 92 -15.56 16.78 -5.92
CA LYS A 92 -16.96 16.46 -6.24
C LYS A 92 -17.33 15.09 -5.67
N LYS A 93 -18.62 14.78 -5.63
CA LYS A 93 -19.11 13.50 -5.08
C LYS A 93 -18.53 12.29 -5.82
N ASN A 94 -18.51 12.34 -7.16
CA ASN A 94 -17.99 11.25 -7.99
C ASN A 94 -16.48 11.09 -7.88
N GLU A 95 -15.72 12.19 -7.79
CA GLU A 95 -14.26 12.16 -7.64
C GLU A 95 -13.87 11.50 -6.30
N TYR A 96 -14.55 11.89 -5.20
CA TYR A 96 -14.32 11.22 -3.93
C TYR A 96 -14.75 9.75 -3.96
N LEU A 97 -15.90 9.44 -4.56
CA LEU A 97 -16.38 8.06 -4.65
C LEU A 97 -15.43 7.17 -5.44
N GLY A 98 -14.89 7.68 -6.56
CA GLY A 98 -13.86 7.00 -7.33
C GLY A 98 -12.61 6.71 -6.50
N GLY A 99 -12.09 7.72 -5.80
CA GLY A 99 -10.93 7.55 -4.93
C GLY A 99 -11.16 6.62 -3.74
N VAL A 100 -12.37 6.60 -3.14
CA VAL A 100 -12.71 5.63 -2.08
C VAL A 100 -12.72 4.20 -2.61
N ILE A 101 -13.18 3.98 -3.84
CA ILE A 101 -13.15 2.66 -4.45
C ILE A 101 -11.70 2.23 -4.71
N ASP A 102 -10.87 3.12 -5.27
CA ASP A 102 -9.46 2.81 -5.56
C ASP A 102 -8.65 2.59 -4.27
N PHE A 103 -8.95 3.34 -3.20
CA PHE A 103 -8.43 3.14 -1.85
C PHE A 103 -8.61 1.71 -1.31
N THR A 104 -9.68 1.00 -1.71
CA THR A 104 -9.84 -0.42 -1.33
C THR A 104 -8.75 -1.31 -1.91
N GLY A 105 -8.19 -0.94 -3.07
CA GLY A 105 -7.05 -1.60 -3.69
C GLY A 105 -5.77 -1.37 -2.90
N GLU A 106 -5.56 -0.16 -2.38
CA GLU A 106 -4.42 0.14 -1.50
C GLU A 106 -4.50 -0.58 -0.17
N LEU A 107 -5.68 -0.71 0.43
CA LEU A 107 -5.86 -1.55 1.63
C LEU A 107 -5.52 -3.02 1.36
N MET A 108 -5.86 -3.53 0.18
CA MET A 108 -5.47 -4.88 -0.22
C MET A 108 -3.94 -5.02 -0.36
N ARG A 109 -3.26 -4.03 -0.97
CA ARG A 109 -1.79 -4.00 -1.07
C ARG A 109 -1.13 -3.93 0.31
N LEU A 110 -1.63 -3.05 1.19
CA LEU A 110 -1.19 -2.95 2.58
C LEU A 110 -1.37 -4.27 3.33
N ALA A 111 -2.50 -4.94 3.16
CA ALA A 111 -2.76 -6.22 3.81
C ALA A 111 -1.79 -7.31 3.34
N VAL A 112 -1.48 -7.39 2.03
CA VAL A 112 -0.46 -8.33 1.53
C VAL A 112 0.89 -8.07 2.19
N VAL A 113 1.29 -6.80 2.28
CA VAL A 113 2.50 -6.40 3.01
C VAL A 113 2.45 -6.88 4.46
N LYS A 114 1.37 -6.58 5.19
CA LYS A 114 1.24 -6.88 6.62
C LYS A 114 1.22 -8.38 6.88
N ALA A 115 0.65 -9.15 5.95
CA ALA A 115 0.71 -10.61 5.97
C ALA A 115 2.15 -11.15 5.91
N THR A 116 3.06 -10.53 5.13
CA THR A 116 4.48 -10.95 5.10
C THR A 116 5.16 -10.81 6.46
N SER A 117 4.75 -9.81 7.24
CA SER A 117 5.22 -9.56 8.60
C SER A 117 4.37 -10.25 9.68
N ARG A 118 3.46 -11.17 9.28
CA ARG A 118 2.52 -11.89 10.16
C ARG A 118 1.64 -11.00 11.04
N ASP A 119 1.39 -9.77 10.61
CA ASP A 119 0.49 -8.85 11.29
C ASP A 119 -0.96 -9.15 10.91
N VAL A 120 -1.50 -10.23 11.48
CA VAL A 120 -2.86 -10.73 11.17
C VAL A 120 -3.93 -9.69 11.52
N GLN A 121 -3.74 -8.95 12.61
CA GLN A 121 -4.72 -7.94 13.05
C GLN A 121 -4.88 -6.83 12.01
N GLU A 122 -3.78 -6.39 11.40
CA GLU A 122 -3.84 -5.39 10.33
C GLU A 122 -4.52 -5.91 9.06
N VAL A 123 -4.26 -7.17 8.69
CA VAL A 123 -4.95 -7.80 7.56
C VAL A 123 -6.45 -7.88 7.80
N GLU A 124 -6.88 -8.27 9.02
CA GLU A 124 -8.29 -8.30 9.42
C GLU A 124 -8.93 -6.91 9.39
N ARG A 125 -8.23 -5.88 9.86
CA ARG A 125 -8.69 -4.49 9.81
C ARG A 125 -8.86 -3.99 8.37
N CYS A 126 -7.90 -4.29 7.49
CA CYS A 126 -8.01 -3.95 6.07
C CYS A 126 -9.24 -4.61 5.44
N LYS A 127 -9.43 -5.91 5.70
CA LYS A 127 -10.62 -6.65 5.24
C LYS A 127 -11.92 -6.01 5.75
N ALA A 128 -12.02 -5.75 7.04
CA ALA A 128 -13.22 -5.16 7.64
C ALA A 128 -13.56 -3.79 7.04
N MET A 129 -12.55 -2.95 6.77
CA MET A 129 -12.76 -1.65 6.12
C MET A 129 -13.27 -1.81 4.68
N VAL A 130 -12.67 -2.71 3.89
CA VAL A 130 -13.12 -2.97 2.51
C VAL A 130 -14.53 -3.57 2.49
N GLU A 131 -14.87 -4.45 3.44
CA GLU A 131 -16.23 -5.00 3.59
C GLU A 131 -17.25 -3.92 3.93
N ALA A 132 -16.93 -3.02 4.87
CA ALA A 132 -17.80 -1.90 5.23
C ALA A 132 -18.05 -0.97 4.02
N ILE A 133 -16.99 -0.60 3.30
CA ILE A 133 -17.10 0.21 2.08
C ILE A 133 -17.97 -0.50 1.03
N SER A 134 -17.72 -1.79 0.79
CA SER A 134 -18.52 -2.60 -0.15
C SER A 134 -20.00 -2.62 0.23
N GLY A 135 -20.32 -2.79 1.53
CA GLY A 135 -21.68 -2.81 2.04
C GLY A 135 -22.43 -1.49 1.81
N GLU A 136 -21.77 -0.35 1.99
CA GLU A 136 -22.35 0.96 1.69
C GLU A 136 -22.54 1.17 0.19
N LEU A 137 -21.56 0.77 -0.62
CA LEU A 137 -21.60 0.97 -2.07
C LEU A 137 -22.66 0.12 -2.79
N ILE A 138 -23.08 -1.01 -2.21
CA ILE A 138 -24.20 -1.82 -2.74
C ILE A 138 -25.52 -1.03 -2.80
N GLN A 139 -25.68 -0.01 -1.97
CA GLN A 139 -26.89 0.82 -1.94
C GLN A 139 -26.97 1.80 -3.12
N PHE A 140 -25.89 1.97 -3.90
CA PHE A 140 -25.81 2.90 -5.01
C PHE A 140 -26.25 2.25 -6.33
N ASP A 141 -27.05 2.95 -7.12
CA ASP A 141 -27.39 2.54 -8.50
C ASP A 141 -26.26 2.90 -9.47
N PHE A 142 -25.22 2.05 -9.52
CA PHE A 142 -24.19 2.14 -10.53
C PHE A 142 -24.68 1.59 -11.87
N ARG A 143 -25.24 2.49 -12.69
CA ARG A 143 -25.56 2.22 -14.10
C ARG A 143 -24.30 1.81 -14.88
N ASN A 144 -24.50 1.15 -16.02
CA ASN A 144 -23.42 0.73 -16.91
C ASN A 144 -22.49 1.91 -17.25
N GLY A 145 -21.29 1.92 -16.66
CA GLY A 145 -20.36 3.05 -16.74
C GLY A 145 -19.02 2.77 -16.05
N PRO A 146 -18.07 3.72 -16.10
CA PRO A 146 -16.75 3.57 -15.47
C PRO A 146 -16.82 3.24 -13.97
N MET A 147 -17.71 3.91 -13.24
CA MET A 147 -17.90 3.69 -11.80
C MET A 147 -18.34 2.25 -11.48
N ARG A 148 -19.17 1.64 -12.34
CA ARG A 148 -19.59 0.24 -12.17
C ARG A 148 -18.41 -0.73 -12.28
N ARG A 149 -17.51 -0.50 -13.25
CA ARG A 149 -16.29 -1.31 -13.40
C ARG A 149 -15.38 -1.18 -12.19
N LYS A 150 -15.23 0.04 -11.66
CA LYS A 150 -14.49 0.29 -10.41
C LYS A 150 -15.14 -0.45 -9.24
N PHE A 151 -16.44 -0.33 -9.04
CA PHE A 151 -17.15 -1.04 -7.97
C PHE A 151 -16.98 -2.56 -8.06
N ASP A 152 -17.03 -3.14 -9.26
CA ASP A 152 -16.84 -4.59 -9.45
C ASP A 152 -15.42 -5.05 -9.08
N SER A 153 -14.41 -4.15 -9.06
CA SER A 153 -13.04 -4.46 -8.64
C SER A 153 -12.95 -4.83 -7.14
N ILE A 154 -13.84 -4.26 -6.31
CA ILE A 154 -13.86 -4.49 -4.85
C ILE A 154 -14.06 -5.97 -4.52
N LYS A 155 -14.84 -6.69 -5.34
CA LYS A 155 -15.06 -8.15 -5.17
C LYS A 155 -13.75 -8.93 -5.26
N TYR A 156 -12.83 -8.50 -6.12
CA TYR A 156 -11.52 -9.13 -6.27
C TYR A 156 -10.62 -8.79 -5.07
N ASN A 157 -10.67 -7.54 -4.60
CA ASN A 157 -9.94 -7.11 -3.40
C ASN A 157 -10.37 -7.92 -2.17
N LEU A 158 -11.68 -8.07 -1.94
CA LEU A 158 -12.23 -8.88 -0.84
C LEU A 158 -11.78 -10.34 -0.92
N ARG A 159 -11.93 -10.97 -2.09
CA ARG A 159 -11.48 -12.36 -2.28
C ARG A 159 -9.99 -12.52 -2.00
N LYS A 160 -9.17 -11.55 -2.40
CA LYS A 160 -7.72 -11.58 -2.15
C LYS A 160 -7.42 -11.49 -0.65
N LEU A 161 -8.09 -10.59 0.07
CA LEU A 161 -7.96 -10.43 1.52
C LEU A 161 -8.40 -11.68 2.29
N GLU A 162 -9.52 -12.29 1.91
CA GLU A 162 -10.01 -13.55 2.47
C GLU A 162 -8.99 -14.69 2.28
N ASN A 163 -8.46 -14.83 1.05
CA ASN A 163 -7.44 -15.83 0.75
C ASN A 163 -6.16 -15.59 1.57
N THR A 164 -5.72 -14.34 1.71
CA THR A 164 -4.54 -14.00 2.52
C THR A 164 -4.74 -14.36 3.99
N LEU A 165 -5.91 -14.08 4.57
CA LEU A 165 -6.23 -14.50 5.94
C LEU A 165 -6.28 -16.02 6.08
N TYR A 166 -6.87 -16.70 5.09
CA TYR A 166 -6.90 -18.16 5.07
C TYR A 166 -5.47 -18.75 5.05
N GLU A 167 -4.61 -18.27 4.16
CA GLU A 167 -3.20 -18.67 4.09
C GLU A 167 -2.45 -18.44 5.42
N LEU A 168 -2.64 -17.29 6.06
CA LEU A 168 -2.08 -16.98 7.38
C LEU A 168 -2.59 -17.96 8.46
N SER A 169 -3.87 -18.30 8.41
CA SER A 169 -4.48 -19.24 9.36
C SER A 169 -3.90 -20.65 9.20
N LEU A 170 -3.63 -21.08 7.95
CA LEU A 170 -3.01 -22.37 7.68
C LEU A 170 -1.58 -22.40 8.24
N VAL A 171 -0.76 -21.39 7.97
CA VAL A 171 0.63 -21.33 8.47
C VAL A 171 0.66 -21.34 10.00
N THR A 172 -0.25 -20.61 10.65
CA THR A 172 -0.35 -20.54 12.11
C THR A 172 -0.77 -21.89 12.71
N ASN A 173 -1.78 -22.55 12.14
CA ASN A 173 -2.34 -23.79 12.69
C ASN A 173 -1.54 -25.04 12.32
N SER A 174 -0.77 -25.01 11.23
CA SER A 174 0.01 -26.17 10.75
C SER A 174 1.29 -26.40 11.55
N GLY A 175 1.65 -25.51 12.49
CA GLY A 175 2.92 -25.57 13.21
C GLY A 175 4.15 -25.40 12.30
N LEU A 176 3.94 -25.04 11.03
CA LEU A 176 4.99 -24.75 10.05
C LEU A 176 5.60 -23.39 10.40
N ALA A 177 6.48 -23.40 11.41
CA ALA A 177 7.53 -22.42 11.50
C ALA A 177 8.41 -22.61 10.26
N LEU A 178 8.09 -21.89 9.17
CA LEU A 178 9.06 -21.59 8.13
C LEU A 178 10.25 -20.97 8.85
N GLN A 179 11.28 -21.78 9.11
CA GLN A 179 12.53 -21.27 9.64
C GLN A 179 13.03 -20.30 8.59
N ALA A 180 13.04 -19.01 8.94
CA ALA A 180 13.92 -18.07 8.27
C ALA A 180 15.30 -18.71 8.34
N HIS A 181 15.84 -19.15 7.20
CA HIS A 181 17.11 -19.84 7.15
C HIS A 181 18.18 -18.83 7.55
N SER A 182 18.53 -18.78 8.84
CA SER A 182 19.76 -18.15 9.28
C SER A 182 20.89 -19.01 8.73
N VAL A 183 21.54 -18.49 7.68
CA VAL A 183 22.76 -19.10 7.14
C VAL A 183 23.76 -19.18 8.29
N GLN A 184 24.05 -20.40 8.73
CA GLN A 184 25.07 -20.67 9.75
C GLN A 184 26.44 -20.36 9.16
N GLU A 185 27.16 -19.45 9.82
CA GLU A 185 28.53 -19.08 9.51
C GLU A 185 29.44 -20.31 9.69
N ALA A 186 30.10 -20.74 8.60
CA ALA A 186 31.01 -21.87 8.60
C ALA A 186 32.28 -21.58 9.42
N PRO A 187 32.91 -22.58 10.05
CA PRO A 187 33.93 -22.38 11.07
C PRO A 187 35.22 -21.78 10.51
N ALA A 188 35.81 -20.86 11.29
CA ALA A 188 37.05 -20.16 10.99
C ALA A 188 38.20 -21.12 10.64
N ALA A 189 38.79 -20.91 9.46
CA ALA A 189 40.00 -21.60 9.04
C ALA A 189 41.17 -21.22 9.95
N SER A 190 41.81 -22.24 10.52
CA SER A 190 43.03 -22.16 11.32
C SER A 190 44.17 -21.50 10.53
N THR A 191 44.73 -20.43 11.07
CA THR A 191 46.01 -19.87 10.64
C THR A 191 47.15 -20.80 11.10
N HIS A 192 47.72 -21.57 10.17
CA HIS A 192 49.07 -22.10 10.33
C HIS A 192 50.06 -21.09 9.73
N THR A 193 50.78 -20.41 10.61
CA THR A 193 52.05 -19.75 10.31
C THR A 193 53.16 -20.77 10.55
N GLU A 194 53.89 -21.16 9.52
CA GLU A 194 55.25 -21.71 9.65
C GLU A 194 56.15 -21.07 8.59
N ASP A 195 57.36 -20.79 9.04
CA ASP A 195 58.39 -19.91 8.49
C ASP A 195 59.10 -20.46 7.23
N GLU A 196 59.54 -19.56 6.35
CA GLU A 196 60.91 -19.44 5.79
C GLU A 196 61.05 -18.23 4.85
#